data_AF-A0A354GZN4-F1
#
_entry.id   AF-A0A354GZN4-F1
#
_cell.length_a   1.000
_cell.length_b   1.000
_cell.length_c   1.000
_cell.angle_alpha   90.00
_cell.angle_beta   90.00
_cell.angle_gamma   90.00
#
_symmetry.space_group_name_H-M   'P 1'
#
loop_
_entity.id
_entity.type
_entity.pdbx_description
1 polymer ?
#
loop_
_entity_poly.entity_id
_entity_poly.type
_entity_poly.pdbx_seq_one_letter_code
_entity_poly.pdbx_strand_id
1 'polypeptide(L)'
;MAGLDLDGMDLAVLSACQTGLGESAAGKGVFGLQRAFHIGGAKNVVASLWKVDDEATAALMNLLYYHLWEKGEPPLEALHHAQLELYRNPQGVPALARGRGAVDWDETVQTVTKAPVDAKETPKRAAAVKDWAAFVLSGAGR
;
A
#
# COMPACT_ATOMS: atom_id res chain seq x y z
N MET A 1 19.57 25.88 -1.86
CA MET A 1 18.81 24.75 -1.27
C MET A 1 18.13 24.04 -2.42
N ALA A 2 18.49 22.80 -2.72
CA ALA A 2 17.77 22.01 -3.71
C ALA A 2 16.46 21.55 -3.05
N GLY A 3 15.38 22.34 -3.21
CA GLY A 3 14.04 21.94 -2.81
C GLY A 3 13.46 21.01 -3.87
N LEU A 4 12.87 19.90 -3.44
CA LEU A 4 12.09 19.03 -4.32
C LEU A 4 10.75 19.73 -4.58
N ASP A 5 10.52 20.19 -5.80
CA ASP A 5 9.26 20.81 -6.21
C ASP A 5 8.27 19.71 -6.65
N LEU A 6 7.27 19.47 -5.81
CA LEU A 6 6.17 18.53 -5.99
C LEU A 6 4.82 19.27 -6.00
N ASP A 7 4.82 20.58 -6.26
CA ASP A 7 3.57 21.33 -6.36
C ASP A 7 2.69 20.74 -7.47
N GLY A 8 1.46 20.36 -7.11
CA GLY A 8 0.54 19.66 -7.99
C GLY A 8 0.61 18.12 -7.92
N MET A 9 1.49 17.53 -7.10
CA MET A 9 1.46 16.09 -6.84
C MET A 9 0.32 15.73 -5.88
N ASP A 10 -0.66 14.99 -6.39
CA ASP A 10 -1.82 14.55 -5.58
C ASP A 10 -1.46 13.41 -4.62
N LEU A 11 -0.59 12.49 -5.02
CA LEU A 11 -0.22 11.32 -4.22
C LEU A 11 1.23 10.90 -4.48
N ALA A 12 2.01 10.72 -3.42
CA ALA A 12 3.30 10.05 -3.42
C ALA A 12 3.19 8.70 -2.68
N VAL A 13 3.70 7.62 -3.28
CA VAL A 13 3.71 6.29 -2.66
C VAL A 13 5.14 5.83 -2.42
N LEU A 14 5.49 5.63 -1.16
CA LEU A 14 6.81 5.20 -0.68
C LEU A 14 6.74 3.72 -0.30
N SER A 15 6.81 2.84 -1.31
CA SER A 15 6.57 1.41 -1.16
C SER A 15 7.77 0.57 -0.72
N ALA A 16 8.99 1.12 -0.72
CA ALA A 16 10.20 0.38 -0.41
C ALA A 16 10.70 0.67 1.02
N CYS A 17 10.53 -0.30 1.92
CA CYS A 17 11.09 -0.25 3.28
C CYS A 17 12.43 -1.00 3.43
N GLN A 18 13.06 -1.45 2.33
CA GLN A 18 14.24 -2.31 2.39
C GLN A 18 15.58 -1.62 2.08
N THR A 19 15.61 -0.45 1.45
CA THR A 19 16.82 -0.02 0.71
C THR A 19 17.50 1.28 1.16
N GLY A 20 17.16 1.87 2.31
CA GLY A 20 17.79 3.15 2.68
C GLY A 20 17.85 3.53 4.16
N LEU A 21 17.31 2.71 5.07
CA LEU A 21 17.34 3.00 6.50
C LEU A 21 18.23 1.97 7.15
N GLY A 22 19.47 2.35 7.50
CA GLY A 22 20.34 1.54 8.35
C GLY A 22 19.60 1.08 9.61
N GLU A 23 20.10 0.02 10.24
CA GLU A 23 19.48 -0.76 11.34
C GLU A 23 18.95 0.03 12.56
N SER A 24 19.04 1.37 12.57
CA SER A 24 18.82 2.26 13.71
C SER A 24 17.66 3.26 13.56
N ALA A 25 16.86 3.22 12.49
CA ALA A 25 15.83 4.25 12.23
C ALA A 25 14.39 3.75 12.03
N ALA A 26 14.00 2.65 12.68
CA ALA A 26 12.59 2.22 12.70
C ALA A 26 11.69 3.34 13.27
N GLY A 27 10.88 3.95 12.41
CA GLY A 27 9.89 4.99 12.76
C GLY A 27 10.33 6.44 12.53
N LYS A 28 11.46 6.90 13.06
CA LYS A 28 11.83 8.35 13.01
C LYS A 28 12.22 8.85 11.62
N GLY A 29 12.83 8.00 10.79
CA GLY A 29 13.22 8.37 9.42
C GLY A 29 12.03 8.53 8.47
N VAL A 30 10.99 7.72 8.65
CA VAL A 30 9.79 7.72 7.79
C VAL A 30 9.03 9.04 7.92
N PHE A 31 8.83 9.54 9.16
CA PHE A 31 8.19 10.84 9.37
C PHE A 31 8.98 12.00 8.78
N GLY A 32 10.32 11.95 8.86
CA GLY A 32 11.19 12.96 8.24
C GLY A 32 11.09 12.96 6.72
N LEU A 33 11.01 11.78 6.11
CA LEU A 33 10.83 11.61 4.67
C LEU A 33 9.43 12.06 4.21
N GLN A 34 8.36 11.61 4.88
CA GLN A 34 7.00 12.07 4.59
C GLN A 34 6.88 13.60 4.69
N ARG A 35 7.51 14.18 5.72
CA ARG A 35 7.57 15.64 5.88
C ARG A 35 8.30 16.32 4.73
N ALA A 36 9.40 15.75 4.22
CA ALA A 36 10.11 16.31 3.08
C ALA A 36 9.22 16.34 1.82
N PHE A 37 8.42 15.28 1.58
CA PHE A 37 7.46 15.25 0.48
C PHE A 37 6.33 16.28 0.65
N HIS A 38 5.80 16.45 1.88
CA HIS A 38 4.81 17.49 2.15
C HIS A 38 5.38 18.91 2.01
N ILE A 39 6.61 19.15 2.47
CA ILE A 39 7.31 20.44 2.27
C ILE A 39 7.51 20.71 0.78
N GLY A 40 7.75 19.66 -0.01
CA GLY A 40 7.86 19.75 -1.45
C GLY A 40 6.54 20.03 -2.18
N GLY A 41 5.38 19.91 -1.52
CA GLY A 41 4.07 20.20 -2.13
C GLY A 41 3.16 18.98 -2.37
N ALA A 42 3.59 17.76 -2.00
CA ALA A 42 2.75 16.58 -2.15
C ALA A 42 1.53 16.61 -1.19
N LYS A 43 0.33 16.47 -1.74
CA LYS A 43 -0.94 16.52 -0.98
C LYS A 43 -1.15 15.30 -0.10
N ASN A 44 -0.82 14.12 -0.63
CA ASN A 44 -0.97 12.85 0.05
C ASN A 44 0.33 12.03 -0.07
N VAL A 45 0.71 11.34 1.00
CA VAL A 45 1.88 10.47 1.04
C VAL A 45 1.48 9.15 1.69
N VAL A 46 1.62 8.04 0.95
CA VAL A 46 1.50 6.68 1.48
C VAL A 46 2.90 6.15 1.79
N ALA A 47 3.13 5.66 3.01
CA ALA A 47 4.42 5.09 3.41
C ALA A 47 4.23 3.97 4.42
N SER A 48 5.20 3.05 4.51
CA SER A 48 5.21 2.01 5.54
C SER A 48 5.91 2.48 6.83
N LEU A 49 5.31 2.17 7.98
CA LEU A 49 5.84 2.51 9.31
C LEU A 49 6.94 1.55 9.78
N TRP A 50 6.94 0.30 9.31
CA TRP A 50 7.90 -0.74 9.65
C TRP A 50 8.21 -1.63 8.45
N LYS A 51 9.20 -2.52 8.61
CA LYS A 51 9.61 -3.45 7.56
C LYS A 51 8.48 -4.43 7.23
N VAL A 52 8.12 -4.49 5.95
CA VAL A 52 7.08 -5.38 5.40
C VAL A 52 7.74 -6.44 4.55
N ASP A 53 7.11 -7.60 4.44
CA ASP A 53 7.48 -8.62 3.46
C ASP A 53 7.27 -8.10 2.03
N ASP A 54 8.15 -8.51 1.11
CA ASP A 54 8.13 -8.02 -0.28
C ASP A 54 6.90 -8.52 -1.05
N GLU A 55 6.45 -9.76 -0.80
CA GLU A 55 5.26 -10.32 -1.45
C GLU A 55 4.00 -9.62 -0.94
N ALA A 56 3.91 -9.41 0.37
CA ALA A 56 2.81 -8.67 0.98
C ALA A 56 2.75 -7.22 0.47
N THR A 57 3.92 -6.58 0.34
CA THR A 57 4.02 -5.23 -0.23
C THR A 57 3.55 -5.21 -1.69
N ALA A 58 4.02 -6.13 -2.52
CA ALA A 58 3.61 -6.23 -3.92
C ALA A 58 2.09 -6.46 -4.03
N ALA A 59 1.55 -7.37 -3.22
CA ALA A 59 0.12 -7.65 -3.20
C ALA A 59 -0.71 -6.43 -2.81
N LEU A 60 -0.33 -5.74 -1.71
CA LEU A 60 -1.03 -4.53 -1.26
C LEU A 60 -0.96 -3.42 -2.31
N MET A 61 0.19 -3.22 -2.95
CA MET A 61 0.36 -2.18 -3.97
C MET A 61 -0.49 -2.45 -5.20
N ASN A 62 -0.59 -3.71 -5.65
CA ASN A 62 -1.45 -4.06 -6.78
C ASN A 62 -2.93 -3.79 -6.47
N LEU A 63 -3.38 -4.08 -5.24
CA LEU A 63 -4.74 -3.74 -4.81
C LEU A 63 -4.95 -2.22 -4.68
N LEU A 64 -4.00 -1.51 -4.06
CA LEU A 64 -4.06 -0.06 -3.90
C LEU A 64 -4.19 0.63 -5.26
N TYR A 65 -3.31 0.27 -6.19
CA TYR A 65 -3.33 0.89 -7.50
C TYR A 65 -4.58 0.48 -8.31
N TYR A 66 -5.12 -0.74 -8.12
CA TYR A 66 -6.41 -1.16 -8.69
C TYR A 66 -7.55 -0.26 -8.27
N HIS A 67 -7.67 0.03 -6.99
CA HIS A 67 -8.69 0.95 -6.52
C HIS A 67 -8.45 2.40 -7.01
N LEU A 68 -7.19 2.82 -7.13
CA LEU A 68 -6.85 4.14 -7.67
C LEU A 68 -7.17 4.31 -9.17
N TRP A 69 -6.74 3.38 -10.03
CA TRP A 69 -6.82 3.55 -11.49
C TRP A 69 -8.06 2.91 -12.11
N GLU A 70 -8.46 1.72 -11.68
CA GLU A 70 -9.61 1.02 -12.27
C GLU A 70 -10.93 1.40 -11.60
N LYS A 71 -10.92 1.69 -10.29
CA LYS A 71 -12.11 2.16 -9.58
C LYS A 71 -12.21 3.68 -9.48
N GLY A 72 -11.11 4.40 -9.68
CA GLY A 72 -11.08 5.86 -9.56
C GLY A 72 -11.35 6.34 -8.14
N GLU A 73 -11.04 5.52 -7.14
CA GLU A 73 -11.26 5.85 -5.73
C GLU A 73 -10.22 6.86 -5.22
N PRO A 74 -10.59 7.72 -4.26
CA PRO A 74 -9.63 8.61 -3.63
C PRO A 74 -8.59 7.81 -2.83
N PRO A 75 -7.37 8.35 -2.64
CA PRO A 75 -6.26 7.60 -2.04
C PRO A 75 -6.53 6.95 -0.67
N LEU A 76 -7.35 7.59 0.17
CA LEU A 76 -7.70 7.03 1.48
C LEU A 76 -8.56 5.78 1.36
N GLU A 77 -9.61 5.82 0.52
CA GLU A 77 -10.52 4.71 0.30
C GLU A 77 -9.81 3.56 -0.42
N ALA A 78 -8.99 3.89 -1.42
CA ALA A 78 -8.20 2.90 -2.14
C ALA A 78 -7.24 2.12 -1.22
N LEU A 79 -6.56 2.81 -0.30
CA LEU A 79 -5.70 2.16 0.69
C LEU A 79 -6.52 1.33 1.68
N HIS A 80 -7.66 1.85 2.14
CA HIS A 80 -8.54 1.14 3.07
C HIS A 80 -9.07 -0.17 2.47
N HIS A 81 -9.57 -0.13 1.24
CA HIS A 81 -10.05 -1.31 0.54
C HIS A 81 -8.94 -2.33 0.27
N ALA A 82 -7.77 -1.89 -0.19
CA ALA A 82 -6.62 -2.76 -0.39
C ALA A 82 -6.21 -3.50 0.91
N GLN A 83 -6.18 -2.78 2.03
CA GLN A 83 -5.88 -3.36 3.34
C GLN A 83 -6.93 -4.38 3.79
N LEU A 84 -8.21 -4.05 3.59
CA LEU A 84 -9.32 -4.90 3.98
C LEU A 84 -9.38 -6.19 3.15
N GLU A 85 -9.13 -6.09 1.85
CA GLU A 85 -9.05 -7.23 0.93
C GLU A 85 -7.88 -8.14 1.29
N LEU A 86 -6.70 -7.58 1.56
CA LEU A 86 -5.53 -8.37 1.97
C LEU A 86 -5.73 -9.04 3.34
N TYR A 87 -6.40 -8.34 4.27
CA TYR A 87 -6.79 -8.88 5.57
C TYR A 87 -7.77 -10.05 5.46
N ARG A 88 -8.75 -9.95 4.54
CA ARG A 88 -9.79 -10.97 4.32
C ARG A 88 -9.30 -12.15 3.47
N ASN A 89 -8.39 -11.91 2.53
CA ASN A 89 -7.89 -12.90 1.59
C ASN A 89 -6.34 -13.01 1.62
N PRO A 90 -5.74 -13.41 2.76
CA PRO A 90 -4.29 -13.53 2.90
C PRO A 90 -3.70 -14.62 1.98
N GLN A 91 -4.48 -15.64 1.63
CA GLN A 91 -4.10 -16.69 0.69
C GLN A 91 -3.93 -16.19 -0.76
N GLY A 92 -4.50 -15.02 -1.09
CA GLY A 92 -4.32 -14.36 -2.38
C GLY A 92 -2.96 -13.68 -2.57
N VAL A 93 -2.17 -13.50 -1.49
CA VAL A 93 -0.87 -12.79 -1.53
C VAL A 93 0.06 -13.33 -2.63
N PRO A 94 0.32 -14.65 -2.76
CA PRO A 94 1.23 -15.14 -3.79
C PRO A 94 0.68 -14.96 -5.21
N ALA A 95 -0.66 -14.91 -5.38
CA ALA A 95 -1.26 -14.64 -6.68
C ALA A 95 -1.11 -13.16 -7.05
N LEU A 96 -1.37 -12.25 -6.11
CA LEU A 96 -1.22 -10.82 -6.29
C LEU A 96 0.25 -10.38 -6.39
N ALA A 97 1.19 -11.10 -5.75
CA ALA A 97 2.61 -10.79 -5.77
C ALA A 97 3.32 -11.31 -7.04
N ARG A 98 2.73 -12.29 -7.74
CA ARG A 98 3.30 -12.86 -8.97
C ARG A 98 3.22 -11.83 -10.10
N GLY A 99 4.37 -11.26 -10.42
CA GLY A 99 4.56 -10.29 -11.50
C GLY A 99 4.72 -8.87 -10.95
N ARG A 100 5.97 -8.48 -10.60
CA ARG A 100 6.33 -7.07 -10.41
C ARG A 100 5.99 -6.30 -11.71
N GLY A 101 4.85 -5.62 -11.74
CA GLY A 101 4.38 -4.81 -12.88
C GLY A 101 3.71 -5.57 -14.02
N ALA A 102 3.39 -6.86 -13.85
CA ALA A 102 2.75 -7.68 -14.88
C ALA A 102 1.49 -8.38 -14.37
N VAL A 103 0.85 -7.84 -13.32
CA VAL A 103 -0.44 -8.33 -12.89
C VAL A 103 -1.44 -7.99 -14.00
N ASP A 104 -2.25 -8.96 -14.42
CA ASP A 104 -3.47 -8.68 -15.16
C ASP A 104 -4.52 -8.24 -14.14
N TRP A 105 -4.86 -6.96 -14.16
CA TRP A 105 -5.75 -6.34 -13.18
C TRP A 105 -7.19 -6.81 -13.35
N ASP A 106 -7.56 -7.15 -14.57
CA ASP A 106 -8.90 -7.59 -14.90
C ASP A 106 -9.13 -9.04 -14.51
N GLU A 107 -8.11 -9.90 -14.61
CA GLU A 107 -8.26 -11.30 -14.24
C GLU A 107 -7.81 -11.58 -12.79
N THR A 108 -6.60 -11.17 -12.42
CA THR A 108 -5.98 -11.60 -11.15
C THR A 108 -6.53 -10.82 -9.96
N VAL A 109 -6.56 -9.48 -10.05
CA VAL A 109 -7.09 -8.66 -8.95
C VAL A 109 -8.58 -8.92 -8.79
N GLN A 110 -9.36 -8.88 -9.88
CA GLN A 110 -10.80 -9.14 -9.78
C GLN A 110 -11.13 -10.52 -9.19
N THR A 111 -10.36 -11.56 -9.51
CA THR A 111 -10.57 -12.90 -8.92
C THR A 111 -10.32 -12.89 -7.42
N VAL A 112 -9.27 -12.19 -6.97
CA VAL A 112 -8.91 -12.11 -5.55
C VAL A 112 -9.89 -11.20 -4.76
N THR A 113 -10.40 -10.13 -5.39
CA THR A 113 -11.38 -9.21 -4.78
C THR A 113 -12.82 -9.73 -4.82
N LYS A 114 -13.21 -10.48 -5.87
CA LYS A 114 -14.57 -11.03 -6.04
C LYS A 114 -14.75 -12.40 -5.39
N ALA A 115 -13.66 -13.09 -5.02
CA ALA A 115 -13.75 -14.32 -4.24
C ALA A 115 -14.67 -14.06 -3.03
N PRO A 116 -15.75 -14.85 -2.85
CA PRO A 116 -16.66 -14.63 -1.73
C PRO A 116 -15.86 -14.63 -0.44
N VAL A 117 -15.97 -13.56 0.32
CA VAL A 117 -15.57 -13.55 1.72
C VAL A 117 -16.54 -14.53 2.36
N ASP A 118 -16.13 -15.79 2.51
CA ASP A 118 -16.95 -16.79 3.18
C ASP A 118 -17.26 -16.26 4.58
N ALA A 119 -18.43 -15.65 4.75
CA ALA A 119 -18.86 -15.02 6.00
C ALA A 119 -19.01 -16.03 7.17
N LYS A 120 -18.75 -17.31 6.88
CA LYS A 120 -18.77 -18.44 7.81
C LYS A 120 -17.38 -19.01 8.11
N GLU A 121 -16.34 -18.59 7.40
CA GLU A 121 -14.96 -18.99 7.69
C GLU A 121 -14.19 -17.81 8.26
N THR A 122 -14.01 -17.81 9.58
CA THR A 122 -12.94 -17.01 10.20
C THR A 122 -11.64 -17.39 9.51
N PRO A 123 -10.89 -16.45 8.91
CA PRO A 123 -9.68 -16.79 8.17
C PRO A 123 -8.76 -17.59 9.11
N LYS A 124 -8.55 -18.88 8.80
CA LYS A 124 -7.75 -19.80 9.63
C LYS A 124 -6.31 -19.31 9.83
N ARG A 125 -5.88 -18.33 9.03
CA ARG A 125 -4.71 -17.48 9.24
C ARG A 125 -5.08 -16.07 8.76
N ALA A 126 -5.50 -15.16 9.63
CA ALA A 126 -5.49 -13.74 9.27
C ALA A 126 -4.06 -13.34 8.88
N ALA A 127 -3.87 -12.55 7.82
CA ALA A 127 -2.56 -11.99 7.51
C ALA A 127 -2.01 -11.29 8.77
N ALA A 128 -0.72 -11.45 9.03
CA ALA A 128 -0.13 -10.77 10.17
C ALA A 128 -0.30 -9.26 9.94
N VAL A 129 -0.62 -8.51 11.01
CA VAL A 129 -0.85 -7.06 10.93
C VAL A 129 0.30 -6.34 10.21
N LYS A 130 1.51 -6.89 10.32
CA LYS A 130 2.71 -6.39 9.66
C LYS A 130 2.66 -6.44 8.12
N ASP A 131 1.79 -7.27 7.53
CA ASP A 131 1.73 -7.54 6.09
C ASP A 131 0.82 -6.52 5.36
N TRP A 132 -0.18 -5.96 6.05
CA TRP A 132 -1.19 -5.07 5.44
C TRP A 132 -1.29 -3.70 6.14
N ALA A 133 -1.23 -3.66 7.47
CA ALA A 133 -1.40 -2.43 8.25
C ALA A 133 -0.12 -1.60 8.38
N ALA A 134 0.96 -2.03 7.73
CA ALA A 134 2.22 -1.32 7.75
C ALA A 134 2.14 0.03 7.03
N PHE A 135 1.30 0.12 6.00
CA PHE A 135 1.16 1.31 5.19
C PHE A 135 0.13 2.26 5.77
N VAL A 136 0.49 3.53 5.83
CA VAL A 136 -0.37 4.61 6.28
C VAL A 136 -0.39 5.74 5.24
N LEU A 137 -1.52 6.41 5.13
CA LEU A 137 -1.65 7.64 4.36
C LEU A 137 -1.55 8.85 5.29
N SER A 138 -0.72 9.82 4.92
CA SER A 138 -0.64 11.15 5.52
C SER A 138 -1.05 12.18 4.47
N GLY A 139 -2.06 13.01 4.74
CA GLY A 139 -2.57 13.99 3.80
C GLY A 139 -4.08 14.22 3.92
N ALA A 140 -4.66 14.87 2.91
CA ALA A 140 -6.10 15.15 2.87
C ALA A 140 -6.96 13.91 2.58
N GLY A 141 -6.39 12.87 1.97
CA GLY A 141 -7.03 11.60 1.64
C GLY A 141 -8.01 11.64 0.47
N ARG A 142 -8.13 12.79 -0.20
CA ARG A 142 -9.05 13.10 -1.31
C ARG A 142 -8.29 13.63 -2.51
#